data_AF-A0A5N6J9D0-F1
#
_entry.id   AF-A0A5N6J9D0-F1
#
_cell.length_a   1.000
_cell.length_b   1.000
_cell.length_c   1.000
_cell.angle_alpha   90.00
_cell.angle_beta   90.00
_cell.angle_gamma   90.00
#
_symmetry.space_group_name_H-M   'P 1'
#
loop_
_entity.id
_entity.type
_entity.pdbx_description
1 polymer ?
#
loop_
_entity_poly.entity_id
_entity_poly.type
_entity_poly.pdbx_seq_one_letter_code
_entity_poly.pdbx_strand_id
1 'polypeptide(L)' 'MQLLPAFIAALTLSSGVLAQGWHGCAGGFECHGDEECRNQPDCQQLAHNNPDKIHCGQANHPYACWAYTN' A
#
# COMPACT_ATOMS: atom_id res chain seq x y z
N MET A 1 -7.52 -7.38 49.17
CA MET A 1 -7.28 -8.22 47.98
C MET A 1 -8.15 -7.71 46.84
N GLN A 2 -7.49 -7.23 45.78
CA GLN A 2 -7.84 -7.18 44.35
C GLN A 2 -9.26 -6.76 43.91
N LEU A 3 -9.38 -5.50 43.48
CA LEU A 3 -10.29 -5.06 42.42
C LEU A 3 -9.46 -4.95 41.13
N LEU A 4 -9.65 -5.88 40.19
CA LEU A 4 -9.07 -5.81 38.85
C LEU A 4 -10.03 -5.01 37.95
N PRO A 5 -9.65 -3.82 37.45
CA PRO A 5 -10.35 -3.24 36.32
C PRO A 5 -9.92 -4.02 35.08
N ALA A 6 -10.85 -4.81 34.53
CA ALA A 6 -10.70 -5.39 33.20
C ALA A 6 -10.72 -4.25 32.17
N PHE A 7 -9.55 -3.68 31.90
CA PHE A 7 -9.33 -2.82 30.75
C PHE A 7 -9.37 -3.71 29.50
N ILE A 8 -10.57 -3.89 28.94
CA ILE A 8 -10.72 -4.41 27.59
C ILE A 8 -10.23 -3.28 26.66
N ALA A 9 -8.95 -3.33 26.32
CA ALA A 9 -8.41 -2.54 25.22
C ALA A 9 -9.11 -3.02 23.94
N ALA A 10 -10.11 -2.28 23.50
CA ALA A 10 -10.71 -2.47 22.19
C ALA A 10 -9.61 -2.26 21.15
N LEU A 11 -9.13 -3.35 20.56
CA LEU A 11 -8.29 -3.32 19.37
C LEU A 11 -9.14 -2.68 18.27
N THR A 12 -8.99 -1.38 18.06
CA THR A 12 -9.47 -0.75 16.84
C THR A 12 -8.62 -1.35 15.72
N LEU A 13 -9.10 -2.43 15.10
CA LEU A 13 -8.62 -2.83 13.80
C LEU A 13 -8.94 -1.67 12.87
N SER A 14 -7.99 -0.75 12.75
CA SER A 14 -7.92 0.19 11.65
C SER A 14 -7.65 -0.65 10.41
N SER A 15 -8.69 -1.29 9.90
CA SER A 15 -8.76 -1.76 8.53
C SER A 15 -8.70 -0.50 7.67
N GLY A 16 -7.48 0.03 7.50
CA GLY A 16 -7.21 1.02 6.48
C GLY A 16 -7.83 0.46 5.21
N VAL A 17 -8.81 1.20 4.68
CA VAL A 17 -9.51 0.89 3.44
C VAL A 17 -8.49 0.32 2.49
N LEU A 18 -8.54 -1.01 2.29
CA LEU A 18 -7.72 -1.65 1.28
C LEU A 18 -8.13 -0.96 0.00
N ALA A 19 -7.25 -0.13 -0.57
CA ALA A 19 -7.49 0.49 -1.84
C ALA A 19 -7.75 -0.65 -2.83
N GLN A 20 -9.03 -0.91 -3.12
CA GLN A 20 -9.46 -2.21 -3.63
C GLN A 20 -8.87 -2.38 -5.02
N GLY A 21 -8.00 -3.38 -5.23
CA GLY A 21 -7.27 -3.58 -6.48
C GLY A 21 -5.92 -2.86 -6.58
N TRP A 22 -5.48 -2.10 -5.57
CA TRP A 22 -4.13 -1.55 -5.51
C TRP A 22 -3.20 -2.48 -4.71
N HIS A 23 -2.06 -2.80 -5.32
CA HIS A 23 -1.04 -3.66 -4.74
C HIS A 23 0.28 -2.90 -4.68
N GLY A 24 0.95 -2.96 -3.54
CA GLY A 24 2.30 -2.43 -3.40
C GLY A 24 3.27 -3.22 -4.27
N CYS A 25 4.15 -2.51 -4.96
CA CYS A 25 5.22 -3.07 -5.77
C CYS A 25 6.52 -2.27 -5.51
N ALA A 26 7.62 -2.66 -6.13
CA ALA A 26 8.96 -2.14 -5.91
C ALA A 26 9.32 -2.14 -4.41
N GLY A 27 9.29 -3.32 -3.78
CA GLY A 27 9.54 -3.45 -2.35
C GLY A 27 10.87 -2.86 -1.91
N GLY A 28 10.83 -1.89 -0.99
CA GLY A 28 12.03 -1.18 -0.49
C GLY A 28 12.55 -0.07 -1.41
N PHE A 29 11.86 0.21 -2.52
CA PHE A 29 12.14 1.34 -3.40
C PHE A 29 11.33 2.56 -2.95
N GLU A 30 12.01 3.68 -2.77
CA GLU A 30 11.39 4.98 -2.51
C GLU A 30 11.22 5.70 -3.85
N CYS A 31 9.97 6.01 -4.22
CA CYS A 31 9.67 6.71 -5.45
C CYS A 31 9.40 8.20 -5.20
N HIS A 32 9.78 9.04 -6.16
CA HIS A 32 9.42 10.46 -6.20
C HIS A 32 8.59 10.83 -7.43
N GLY A 33 8.28 9.85 -8.28
CA GLY A 33 7.40 10.01 -9.43
C GLY A 33 6.94 8.69 -10.02
N ASP A 34 5.82 8.72 -10.73
CA ASP A 34 5.21 7.53 -11.34
C ASP A 34 6.16 6.84 -12.33
N GLU A 35 7.02 7.59 -13.01
CA GLU A 35 7.96 7.04 -14.00
C GLU A 35 8.99 6.10 -13.36
N GLU A 36 9.42 6.39 -12.14
CA GLU A 36 10.33 5.51 -11.40
C GLU A 36 9.69 4.16 -11.11
N CYS A 37 8.40 4.15 -10.72
CA CYS A 37 7.63 2.93 -10.51
C CYS A 37 7.30 2.20 -11.81
N ARG A 38 7.05 2.93 -12.91
CA ARG A 38 6.79 2.36 -14.24
C ARG A 38 8.00 1.63 -14.82
N ASN A 39 9.21 1.97 -14.37
CA ASN A 39 10.44 1.28 -14.73
C ASN A 39 10.69 0.00 -13.91
N GLN A 40 9.85 -0.29 -12.91
CA GLN A 40 10.02 -1.47 -12.05
C GLN A 40 9.32 -2.69 -12.66
N PRO A 41 10.05 -3.81 -12.87
CA PRO A 41 9.53 -4.96 -13.58
C PRO A 41 8.39 -5.66 -12.83
N ASP A 42 8.41 -5.65 -11.50
CA ASP A 42 7.34 -6.24 -10.69
C ASP A 42 6.05 -5.39 -10.75
N CYS A 43 6.17 -4.07 -10.73
CA CYS A 43 5.04 -3.16 -10.96
C CYS A 43 4.42 -3.36 -12.35
N GLN A 44 5.24 -3.52 -13.39
CA GLN A 44 4.78 -3.82 -14.75
C GLN A 44 4.01 -5.15 -14.80
N GLN A 45 4.51 -6.19 -14.15
CA GLN A 45 3.84 -7.50 -14.09
C GLN A 45 2.48 -7.41 -13.40
N LEU A 46 2.41 -6.76 -12.23
CA LEU A 46 1.17 -6.53 -11.49
C LEU A 46 0.15 -5.75 -12.31
N ALA A 47 0.60 -4.71 -13.02
CA ALA A 47 -0.25 -3.87 -13.84
C ALA A 47 -0.63 -4.48 -15.21
N HIS A 48 -0.32 -5.74 -15.47
CA HIS A 48 -0.50 -6.39 -16.78
C HIS A 48 0.17 -5.60 -17.94
N ASN A 49 1.36 -5.04 -17.68
CA ASN A 49 2.12 -4.15 -18.56
C ASN A 49 1.40 -2.87 -18.95
N ASN A 50 0.39 -2.43 -18.18
CA ASN A 50 -0.26 -1.14 -18.38
C ASN A 50 0.37 -0.06 -17.48
N PRO A 51 1.20 0.84 -18.02
CA PRO A 51 1.88 1.87 -17.23
C PRO A 51 0.91 2.86 -16.57
N ASP A 52 -0.30 3.06 -17.13
CA ASP A 52 -1.30 3.98 -16.57
C ASP A 52 -1.94 3.45 -15.28
N LYS A 53 -1.67 2.18 -14.93
CA LYS A 53 -2.10 1.56 -13.67
C LYS A 53 -1.01 1.60 -12.60
N ILE A 54 0.13 2.24 -12.85
CA ILE A 54 1.27 2.28 -11.92
C ILE A 54 1.48 3.72 -11.44
N HIS A 55 1.43 3.91 -10.13
CA HIS A 55 1.62 5.22 -9.52
C HIS A 55 2.58 5.18 -8.35
N CYS A 56 3.23 6.32 -8.14
CA CYS A 56 3.98 6.61 -6.95
C CYS A 56 3.06 7.30 -5.94
N GLY A 57 3.01 6.72 -4.74
CA GLY A 57 2.34 7.33 -3.60
C GLY A 57 0.88 6.92 -3.42
N GLN A 58 0.51 6.81 -2.15
CA GLN A 58 -0.87 6.76 -1.67
C GLN A 58 -1.00 7.58 -0.38
N ALA A 59 -2.24 7.81 0.06
CA ALA A 59 -2.56 8.63 1.24
C ALA A 59 -1.72 8.32 2.49
N ASN A 60 -1.32 7.06 2.71
CA ASN A 60 -0.51 6.65 3.87
C ASN A 60 0.93 6.21 3.52
N HIS A 61 1.26 6.15 2.23
CA HIS A 61 2.56 5.69 1.72
C HIS A 61 2.96 6.54 0.52
N PRO A 62 3.34 7.82 0.74
CA PRO A 62 3.51 8.81 -0.32
C PRO A 62 4.69 8.54 -1.26
N TYR A 63 5.64 7.71 -0.83
CA TYR A 63 6.85 7.37 -1.59
C TYR A 63 6.96 5.88 -1.91
N ALA A 64 5.84 5.14 -1.88
CA ALA A 64 5.81 3.72 -2.27
C ALA A 64 5.17 3.56 -3.64
N CYS A 65 5.63 2.56 -4.41
CA CYS A 65 5.02 2.23 -5.69
C CYS A 65 3.78 1.36 -5.51
N TRP A 66 2.76 1.66 -6.31
CA TRP A 66 1.48 0.95 -6.32
C TRP A 66 1.07 0.63 -7.74
N ALA A 67 0.57 -0.59 -7.95
CA ALA A 67 0.01 -1.05 -9.20
C ALA A 67 -1.47 -1.42 -9.02
N TYR A 68 -2.33 -0.99 -9.94
CA TYR A 68 -3.73 -1.39 -9.98
C TYR A 68 -3.88 -2.68 -10.79
N THR A 69 -4.49 -3.71 -10.21
CA THR A 69 -4.55 -5.08 -10.79
C THR A 69 -5.98 -5.53 -11.13
N ASN A 70 -6.97 -4.66 -10.93
CA ASN A 70 -8.36 -4.94 -11.28
C ASN A 70 -8.69 -4.49 -12.71
#